data_AF-A0A9N8ZTQ0-F1
#
_entry.id   AF-A0A9N8ZTQ0-F1
#
_cell.length_a   1.000
_cell.length_b   1.000
_cell.length_c   1.000
_cell.angle_alpha   90.00
_cell.angle_beta   90.00
_cell.angle_gamma   90.00
#
_symmetry.space_group_name_H-M   'P 1'
#
loop_
_entity.id
_entity.type
_entity.pdbx_description
1 polymer ?
#
loop_
_entity_poly.entity_id
_entity_poly.type
_entity_poly.pdbx_seq_one_letter_code
_entity_poly.pdbx_strand_id
1 'polypeptide(L)'
;MQRLKPAHEIYNRLLWDTSCVPGGEFVIGYEDRFLGIQEKSREEFEAEEVPFHRIRYFKAIQNNQKLWDREKRIDIITSSYKNPNSSDDSILITSSIIDSEISREKKSKIADASIETNNDANDNNDKPTTIISTKFKKQQIKKKRQAFIEKSKMEARLELEQEKHIEAEHESQRLSKIREVEERIKRFNEIQIK
;
A
#
# COMPACT_ATOMS: atom_id res chain seq x y z
N MET A 1 9.30 -13.24 19.72
CA MET A 1 7.86 -13.14 19.43
C MET A 1 7.69 -12.43 18.09
N GLN A 2 7.02 -13.06 17.11
CA GLN A 2 6.75 -12.43 15.81
C GLN A 2 5.84 -11.19 15.97
N ARG A 3 6.07 -10.14 15.18
CA ARG A 3 5.21 -8.95 15.18
C ARG A 3 4.00 -9.21 14.30
N LEU A 4 2.78 -8.96 14.80
CA LEU A 4 1.59 -8.99 13.97
C LEU A 4 1.66 -7.87 12.94
N LYS A 5 1.20 -8.18 11.73
CA LYS A 5 1.01 -7.17 10.69
C LYS A 5 -0.04 -6.14 11.13
N PRO A 6 0.12 -4.86 10.75
CA PRO A 6 -0.85 -3.82 11.04
C PRO A 6 -2.15 -4.05 10.26
N ALA A 7 -3.28 -3.62 10.83
CA ALA A 7 -4.60 -3.88 10.26
C ALA A 7 -4.78 -3.38 8.82
N HIS A 8 -4.16 -2.25 8.43
CA HIS A 8 -4.24 -1.74 7.06
C HIS A 8 -3.56 -2.66 6.03
N GLU A 9 -2.44 -3.31 6.41
CA GLU A 9 -1.72 -4.23 5.52
C GLU A 9 -2.55 -5.50 5.31
N ILE A 10 -3.18 -5.99 6.38
CA ILE A 10 -4.11 -7.11 6.34
C ILE A 10 -5.36 -6.77 5.52
N TYR A 11 -5.94 -5.59 5.72
CA TYR A 11 -7.09 -5.12 4.96
C TYR A 11 -6.80 -5.09 3.45
N ASN A 12 -5.70 -4.45 3.05
CA ASN A 12 -5.30 -4.40 1.64
C ASN A 12 -5.10 -5.81 1.08
N ARG A 13 -4.54 -6.72 1.87
CA ARG A 13 -4.36 -8.10 1.44
C ARG A 13 -5.69 -8.82 1.25
N LEU A 14 -6.65 -8.65 2.15
CA LEU A 14 -8.01 -9.19 2.00
C LEU A 14 -8.73 -8.63 0.75
N LEU A 15 -8.42 -7.38 0.36
CA LEU A 15 -8.99 -6.75 -0.83
C LEU A 15 -8.49 -7.35 -2.14
N TRP A 16 -7.19 -7.63 -2.22
CA TRP A 16 -6.54 -7.99 -3.49
C TRP A 16 -6.23 -9.48 -3.61
N ASP A 17 -6.14 -10.20 -2.50
CA ASP A 17 -5.74 -11.61 -2.47
C ASP A 17 -6.98 -12.51 -2.38
N THR A 18 -7.53 -12.87 -3.54
CA THR A 18 -8.69 -13.77 -3.67
C THR A 18 -8.44 -15.16 -3.10
N SER A 19 -7.18 -15.55 -2.87
CA SER A 19 -6.83 -16.84 -2.25
C SER A 19 -7.12 -16.89 -0.74
N CYS A 20 -7.16 -15.72 -0.08
CA CYS A 20 -7.34 -15.64 1.37
C CYS A 20 -8.81 -15.70 1.79
N VAL A 21 -9.70 -15.06 1.01
CA VAL A 21 -11.14 -15.07 1.24
C VAL A 21 -11.85 -15.27 -0.10
N PRO A 22 -12.43 -16.47 -0.35
CA PRO A 22 -13.22 -16.71 -1.54
C PRO A 22 -14.40 -15.73 -1.58
N GLY A 23 -14.46 -14.89 -2.63
CA GLY A 23 -15.55 -13.92 -2.81
C GLY A 23 -15.34 -12.55 -2.16
N GLY A 24 -14.25 -12.32 -1.42
CA GLY A 24 -13.94 -10.99 -0.84
C GLY A 24 -14.91 -10.55 0.27
N GLU A 25 -15.76 -11.46 0.75
CA GLU A 25 -16.75 -11.22 1.79
C GLU A 25 -16.15 -11.48 3.18
N PHE A 26 -15.87 -10.39 3.90
CA PHE A 26 -15.37 -10.45 5.27
C PHE A 26 -16.03 -9.40 6.16
N VAL A 27 -16.05 -9.71 7.45
CA VAL A 27 -16.55 -8.84 8.52
C VAL A 27 -15.37 -8.21 9.25
N ILE A 28 -15.53 -6.93 9.56
CA ILE A 28 -14.54 -6.09 10.22
C ILE A 28 -15.04 -5.83 11.63
N GLY A 29 -14.34 -6.37 12.62
CA GLY A 29 -14.55 -6.08 14.02
C GLY A 29 -13.74 -4.85 14.41
N TYR A 30 -14.40 -3.73 14.68
CA TYR A 30 -13.76 -2.49 15.12
C TYR A 30 -14.31 -2.04 16.47
N GLU A 31 -13.50 -1.29 17.20
CA GLU A 31 -13.87 -0.74 18.50
C GLU A 31 -14.51 0.63 18.34
N ASP A 32 -15.80 0.71 18.59
CA ASP A 32 -16.55 1.95 18.65
C ASP A 32 -16.21 2.78 19.91
N ARG A 33 -16.44 4.11 19.87
CA ARG A 33 -16.12 5.04 20.96
C ARG A 33 -17.06 4.85 22.15
N PHE A 34 -18.27 4.36 21.89
CA PHE A 34 -19.34 4.28 22.88
C PHE A 34 -19.88 2.87 23.03
N LEU A 35 -20.00 2.13 21.93
CA LEU A 35 -20.68 0.82 21.89
C LEU A 35 -19.74 -0.39 22.01
N GLY A 36 -18.43 -0.16 22.21
CA GLY A 36 -17.43 -1.22 22.28
C GLY A 36 -17.19 -1.90 20.92
N ILE A 37 -16.92 -3.20 20.91
CA ILE A 37 -16.63 -3.93 19.66
C ILE A 37 -17.91 -4.08 18.84
N GLN A 38 -17.87 -3.58 17.62
CA GLN A 38 -18.93 -3.69 16.62
C GLN A 38 -18.40 -4.42 15.39
N GLU A 39 -19.29 -5.19 14.76
CA GLU A 39 -19.01 -5.93 13.52
C GLU A 39 -19.74 -5.24 12.37
N LYS A 40 -19.01 -4.98 11.27
CA LYS A 40 -19.59 -4.44 10.04
C LYS A 40 -19.10 -5.18 8.82
N SER A 41 -19.91 -5.16 7.78
CA SER A 41 -19.50 -5.60 6.45
C SER A 41 -18.44 -4.64 5.89
N ARG A 42 -17.73 -5.08 4.84
CA ARG A 42 -16.77 -4.23 4.14
C ARG A 42 -17.41 -2.93 3.63
N GLU A 43 -18.58 -3.05 3.02
CA GLU A 43 -19.30 -1.93 2.39
C GLU A 43 -19.70 -0.87 3.42
N GLU A 44 -20.23 -1.31 4.56
CA GLU A 44 -20.57 -0.43 5.68
C GLU A 44 -19.33 0.23 6.29
N PHE A 45 -18.23 -0.52 6.41
CA PHE A 45 -17.00 0.03 6.97
C PHE A 45 -16.38 1.12 6.08
N GLU A 46 -16.41 0.95 4.76
CA GLU A 46 -15.93 1.95 3.81
C GLU A 46 -16.81 3.22 3.84
N ALA A 47 -18.12 3.09 4.14
CA ALA A 47 -19.03 4.22 4.23
C ALA A 47 -18.83 5.09 5.50
N GLU A 48 -18.34 4.51 6.59
CA GLU A 48 -18.38 5.14 7.92
C GLU A 48 -17.05 5.72 8.40
N GLU A 49 -16.06 5.80 7.51
CA GLU A 49 -14.74 6.41 7.70
C GLU A 49 -14.04 5.99 9.01
N VAL A 50 -14.17 4.72 9.39
CA VAL A 50 -13.59 4.20 10.64
C VAL A 50 -12.06 4.06 10.49
N PRO A 51 -11.25 4.69 11.35
CA PRO A 51 -9.80 4.57 11.28
C PRO A 51 -9.28 3.13 11.48
N PHE A 52 -8.29 2.72 10.67
CA PHE A 52 -7.67 1.38 10.73
C PHE A 52 -7.11 0.98 12.10
N HIS A 53 -6.66 1.93 12.92
CA HIS A 53 -6.14 1.62 14.26
C HIS A 53 -7.24 1.16 15.24
N ARG A 54 -8.51 1.36 14.90
CA ARG A 54 -9.67 0.90 15.67
C ARG A 54 -10.10 -0.51 15.29
N ILE A 55 -9.56 -1.06 14.21
CA ILE A 55 -9.84 -2.44 13.83
C ILE A 55 -9.15 -3.39 14.81
N ARG A 56 -9.92 -4.33 15.35
CA ARG A 56 -9.47 -5.34 16.32
C ARG A 56 -9.29 -6.70 15.66
N TYR A 57 -10.20 -7.11 14.77
CA TYR A 57 -10.10 -8.37 14.05
C TYR A 57 -10.80 -8.35 12.70
N PHE A 58 -10.43 -9.31 11.85
CA PHE A 58 -11.11 -9.65 10.62
C PHE A 58 -11.63 -11.08 10.69
N LYS A 59 -12.84 -11.30 10.18
CA LYS A 59 -13.53 -12.59 10.21
C LYS A 59 -14.07 -12.92 8.82
N ALA A 60 -13.85 -14.14 8.35
CA ALA A 60 -14.46 -14.61 7.10
C ALA A 60 -15.94 -14.96 7.34
N ILE A 61 -16.82 -14.56 6.41
CA ILE A 61 -18.26 -14.81 6.53
C ILE A 61 -18.56 -16.31 6.35
N GLN A 62 -17.91 -16.95 5.38
CA GLN A 62 -18.22 -18.33 4.99
C GLN A 62 -18.01 -19.36 6.12
N ASN A 63 -16.93 -19.21 6.89
CA ASN A 63 -16.55 -20.16 7.95
C ASN A 63 -16.62 -19.56 9.36
N ASN A 64 -17.06 -18.29 9.48
CA ASN A 64 -17.04 -17.53 10.72
C ASN A 64 -15.68 -17.54 11.47
N GLN A 65 -14.59 -17.83 10.77
CA GLN A 65 -13.27 -17.96 11.35
C GLN A 65 -12.58 -16.60 11.43
N LYS A 66 -11.93 -16.32 12.58
CA LYS A 66 -11.08 -15.14 12.71
C LYS A 66 -9.80 -15.35 11.90
N LEU A 67 -9.65 -14.56 10.85
CA LEU A 67 -8.49 -14.60 9.96
C LEU A 67 -7.30 -13.86 10.57
N TRP A 68 -7.59 -12.77 11.27
CA TRP A 68 -6.61 -11.95 11.95
C TRP A 68 -7.25 -11.34 13.20
N ASP A 69 -6.57 -11.43 14.34
CA ASP A 69 -7.05 -10.91 15.62
C ASP A 69 -5.86 -10.36 16.41
N ARG A 70 -5.93 -9.06 16.73
CA ARG A 70 -4.86 -8.36 17.46
C ARG A 70 -4.67 -8.87 18.88
N GLU A 71 -5.77 -9.17 19.57
CA GLU A 71 -5.77 -9.53 20.99
C GLU A 71 -5.37 -10.99 21.17
N LYS A 72 -5.96 -11.86 20.33
CA LYS A 72 -5.61 -13.29 20.30
C LYS A 72 -4.31 -13.58 19.55
N ARG A 73 -3.69 -12.56 18.94
CA ARG A 73 -2.45 -12.65 18.17
C ARG A 73 -2.53 -13.68 17.03
N ILE A 74 -3.69 -13.76 16.39
CA ILE A 74 -3.96 -14.68 15.28
C ILE A 74 -3.62 -13.95 13.97
N ASP A 75 -2.87 -14.60 13.08
CA ASP A 75 -2.58 -14.10 11.73
C ASP A 75 -2.50 -15.28 10.75
N ILE A 76 -3.64 -15.69 10.20
CA ILE A 76 -3.74 -16.81 9.25
C ILE A 76 -3.34 -16.35 7.84
N ILE A 77 -3.66 -15.10 7.51
CA ILE A 77 -3.48 -14.49 6.19
C ILE A 77 -1.99 -14.41 5.85
N THR A 78 -1.16 -13.92 6.78
CA THR A 78 0.28 -13.78 6.54
C THR A 78 0.99 -15.12 6.71
N SER A 79 0.58 -15.94 7.67
CA SER A 79 1.23 -17.24 7.93
C SER A 79 1.02 -18.26 6.81
N SER A 80 -0.11 -18.19 6.10
CA SER A 80 -0.37 -19.06 4.95
C SER A 80 0.42 -18.65 3.70
N TYR A 81 0.93 -17.42 3.65
CA TYR A 81 1.66 -16.94 2.50
C TYR A 81 3.12 -17.41 2.53
N LYS A 82 3.37 -18.58 1.95
CA LYS A 82 4.73 -18.99 1.57
C LYS A 82 5.11 -18.25 0.29
N ASN A 83 5.92 -17.20 0.42
CA ASN A 83 6.53 -16.59 -0.75
C ASN A 83 7.55 -17.59 -1.34
N PRO A 84 7.40 -18.05 -2.60
CA PRO A 84 8.35 -18.99 -3.19
C PRO A 84 9.77 -18.41 -3.34
N ASN A 85 9.91 -17.09 -3.18
CA ASN A 85 11.19 -16.36 -3.25
C ASN A 85 11.72 -15.91 -1.87
N SER A 86 11.07 -16.25 -0.75
CA SER A 86 11.59 -15.96 0.59
C SER A 86 12.35 -17.16 1.14
N SER A 87 13.66 -17.09 1.12
CA SER A 87 14.57 -17.98 1.85
C SER A 87 14.52 -17.68 3.36
N ASP A 88 13.34 -17.77 3.98
CA ASP A 88 13.20 -17.66 5.44
C ASP A 88 12.89 -19.06 5.99
N ASP A 89 13.92 -19.91 5.93
CA ASP A 89 13.93 -21.23 6.57
C ASP A 89 14.19 -21.05 8.07
N SER A 90 13.16 -20.67 8.83
CA SER A 90 13.14 -20.85 10.28
C SER A 90 12.28 -22.07 10.64
N ILE A 91 12.86 -23.24 10.41
CA ILE A 91 12.80 -24.49 11.20
C ILE A 91 11.42 -24.84 11.83
N LEU A 92 10.73 -25.79 11.21
CA LEU A 92 9.84 -26.76 11.88
C LEU A 92 10.14 -28.16 11.33
N ILE A 93 11.34 -28.66 11.64
CA ILE A 93 11.69 -30.08 11.51
C ILE A 93 12.27 -30.49 12.86
N THR A 94 11.47 -31.10 13.74
CA THR A 94 11.98 -31.89 14.89
C THR A 94 10.91 -32.69 15.67
N SER A 95 9.71 -32.95 15.13
CA SER A 95 8.71 -33.73 15.88
C SER A 95 8.05 -34.89 15.12
N SER A 96 8.57 -35.31 13.95
CA SER A 96 7.95 -36.42 13.20
C SER A 96 8.93 -37.40 12.55
N ILE A 97 10.25 -37.31 12.79
CA ILE A 97 11.26 -38.16 12.13
C ILE A 97 11.86 -39.24 13.04
N ILE A 98 11.52 -39.30 14.34
CA ILE A 98 12.19 -40.25 15.25
C ILE A 98 11.55 -41.66 15.28
N ASP A 99 10.35 -41.89 14.74
CA ASP A 99 9.63 -43.15 15.02
C ASP A 99 9.59 -44.21 13.92
N SER A 100 10.42 -44.17 12.86
CA SER A 100 10.22 -45.14 11.76
C SER A 100 11.43 -45.75 11.06
N GLU A 101 12.67 -45.57 11.52
CA GLU A 101 13.83 -45.98 10.70
C GLU A 101 14.92 -46.78 11.41
N ILE A 102 14.55 -47.73 12.28
CA ILE A 102 15.42 -48.86 12.63
C ILE A 102 14.62 -50.16 12.57
N SER A 103 14.39 -50.64 11.35
CA SER A 103 14.20 -52.07 11.05
C SER A 103 14.21 -52.31 9.55
N ARG A 104 15.15 -53.17 9.13
CA ARG A 104 15.20 -53.98 7.88
C ARG A 104 16.32 -53.62 6.90
N GLU A 105 17.41 -54.33 7.16
CA GLU A 105 18.38 -54.87 6.23
C GLU A 105 17.87 -55.30 4.81
N LYS A 106 18.81 -55.20 3.86
CA LYS A 106 19.14 -56.14 2.75
C LYS A 106 18.43 -56.04 1.37
N LYS A 107 19.24 -55.56 0.40
CA LYS A 107 19.77 -56.28 -0.79
C LYS A 107 18.86 -56.50 -2.03
N SER A 108 19.21 -55.84 -3.15
CA SER A 108 19.42 -56.37 -4.54
C SER A 108 19.08 -55.29 -5.59
N LYS A 109 20.04 -54.73 -6.34
CA LYS A 109 20.44 -55.10 -7.72
C LYS A 109 19.26 -55.36 -8.68
N ILE A 110 19.11 -54.53 -9.71
CA ILE A 110 18.87 -54.88 -11.13
C ILE A 110 19.32 -53.67 -11.99
N ALA A 111 20.18 -53.95 -12.96
CA ALA A 111 20.51 -53.09 -14.09
C ALA A 111 19.51 -53.35 -15.22
N ASP A 112 19.25 -52.37 -16.10
CA ASP A 112 19.30 -52.55 -17.56
C ASP A 112 18.72 -51.35 -18.34
N ALA A 113 19.31 -51.16 -19.52
CA ALA A 113 18.78 -50.59 -20.76
C ALA A 113 18.80 -49.06 -20.98
N SER A 114 19.75 -48.67 -21.85
CA SER A 114 19.86 -47.44 -22.62
C SER A 114 18.73 -47.30 -23.67
N ILE A 115 18.24 -46.07 -23.88
CA ILE A 115 17.63 -45.61 -25.15
C ILE A 115 18.25 -44.26 -25.50
N GLU A 116 18.85 -44.17 -26.69
CA GLU A 116 19.42 -42.96 -27.29
C GLU A 116 18.41 -42.24 -28.20
N THR A 117 18.67 -40.93 -28.39
CA THR A 117 18.30 -40.04 -29.52
C THR A 117 16.87 -39.45 -29.57
N ASN A 118 16.59 -38.19 -29.93
CA ASN A 118 17.36 -37.00 -30.34
C ASN A 118 16.51 -35.73 -30.09
N ASN A 119 17.19 -34.63 -29.76
CA ASN A 119 16.96 -33.19 -30.04
C ASN A 119 15.57 -32.69 -30.46
N ASP A 120 15.06 -31.67 -29.74
CA ASP A 120 14.52 -30.47 -30.40
C ASP A 120 14.54 -29.21 -29.49
N ALA A 121 15.07 -28.13 -30.07
CA ALA A 121 14.92 -26.70 -29.74
C ALA A 121 15.07 -26.22 -28.28
N ASN A 122 16.31 -25.90 -27.91
CA ASN A 122 16.66 -25.06 -26.76
C ASN A 122 16.74 -23.58 -27.21
N ASP A 123 15.69 -22.78 -26.98
CA ASP A 123 15.72 -21.31 -27.12
C ASP A 123 15.65 -20.67 -25.72
N ASN A 124 16.78 -20.71 -25.03
CA ASN A 124 16.97 -19.96 -23.78
C ASN A 124 17.24 -18.49 -24.12
N ASN A 125 16.18 -17.70 -24.24
CA ASN A 125 16.26 -16.26 -24.06
C ASN A 125 16.12 -15.90 -22.56
N ASP A 126 17.04 -16.43 -21.74
CA ASP A 126 17.30 -15.91 -20.40
C ASP A 126 17.98 -14.55 -20.53
N LYS A 127 17.16 -13.49 -20.59
CA LYS A 127 17.65 -12.14 -20.34
C LYS A 127 18.30 -12.15 -18.96
N PRO A 128 19.55 -11.67 -18.81
CA PRO A 128 20.17 -11.60 -17.50
C PRO A 128 19.33 -10.67 -16.64
N THR A 129 18.61 -11.25 -15.67
CA THR A 129 17.91 -10.47 -14.66
C THR A 129 19.00 -9.84 -13.81
N THR A 130 19.44 -8.63 -14.18
CA THR A 130 20.42 -7.87 -13.42
C THR A 130 19.89 -7.71 -12.00
N ILE A 131 20.42 -8.50 -11.06
CA ILE A 131 20.09 -8.42 -9.64
C ILE A 131 20.70 -7.13 -9.11
N ILE A 132 19.98 -6.02 -9.34
CA ILE A 132 20.37 -4.71 -8.81
C ILE A 132 20.20 -4.79 -7.29
N SER A 133 21.30 -4.65 -6.57
CA SER A 133 21.34 -4.58 -5.10
C SER A 133 20.20 -3.70 -4.58
N THR A 134 19.48 -4.20 -3.57
CA THR A 134 18.38 -3.50 -2.88
C THR A 134 18.77 -2.09 -2.42
N LYS A 135 20.07 -1.85 -2.15
CA LYS A 135 20.65 -0.56 -1.81
C LYS A 135 20.63 0.44 -2.98
N PHE A 136 20.96 0.00 -4.19
CA PHE A 136 20.92 0.84 -5.39
C PHE A 136 19.47 1.19 -5.76
N LYS A 137 18.54 0.23 -5.69
CA LYS A 137 17.11 0.47 -5.91
C LYS A 137 16.55 1.50 -4.91
N LYS A 138 16.91 1.38 -3.62
CA LYS A 138 16.55 2.36 -2.57
C LYS A 138 17.13 3.75 -2.84
N GLN A 139 18.36 3.85 -3.34
CA GLN A 139 18.99 5.12 -3.69
C GLN A 139 18.28 5.81 -4.86
N GLN A 140 17.91 5.05 -5.90
CA GLN A 140 17.16 5.58 -7.05
C GLN A 140 15.78 6.08 -6.64
N ILE A 141 15.07 5.34 -5.78
CA ILE A 141 13.77 5.76 -5.25
C ILE A 141 13.91 7.05 -4.43
N LYS A 142 14.94 7.16 -3.58
CA LYS A 142 15.21 8.37 -2.79
C LYS A 142 15.45 9.58 -3.70
N LYS A 143 16.27 9.44 -4.75
CA LYS A 143 16.53 10.51 -5.73
C LYS A 143 15.26 10.95 -6.45
N LYS A 144 14.45 10.00 -6.94
CA LYS A 144 13.16 10.30 -7.58
C LYS A 144 12.21 11.07 -6.66
N ARG A 145 12.10 10.66 -5.39
CA ARG A 145 11.28 11.35 -4.39
C ARG A 145 11.78 12.77 -4.12
N GLN A 146 13.09 12.97 -4.01
CA GLN A 146 13.67 14.31 -3.82
C GLN A 146 13.38 15.23 -5.00
N ALA A 147 13.58 14.76 -6.23
CA ALA A 147 13.27 15.52 -7.44
C ALA A 147 11.78 15.89 -7.52
N PHE A 148 10.89 14.99 -7.11
CA PHE A 148 9.45 15.28 -7.07
C PHE A 148 9.10 16.38 -6.06
N ILE A 149 9.66 16.30 -4.84
CA ILE A 149 9.44 17.31 -3.79
C ILE A 149 9.96 18.67 -4.25
N GLU A 150 11.14 18.70 -4.88
CA GLU A 150 11.73 19.93 -5.40
C GLU A 150 10.90 20.55 -6.52
N LYS A 151 10.40 19.72 -7.46
CA LYS A 151 9.49 20.17 -8.52
C LYS A 151 8.23 20.79 -7.94
N SER A 152 7.57 20.11 -7.01
CA SER A 152 6.35 20.62 -6.35
C SER A 152 6.60 21.93 -5.59
N LYS A 153 7.77 22.07 -4.94
CA LYS A 153 8.15 23.30 -4.25
C LYS A 153 8.40 24.46 -5.22
N MET A 154 9.01 24.19 -6.37
CA MET A 154 9.24 25.20 -7.42
C MET A 154 7.92 25.66 -8.05
N GLU A 155 7.02 24.72 -8.31
CA GLU A 155 5.68 25.00 -8.83
C GLU A 155 4.89 25.91 -7.88
N ALA A 156 4.85 25.59 -6.58
CA ALA A 156 4.20 26.43 -5.58
C ALA A 156 4.80 27.85 -5.47
N ARG A 157 6.11 27.99 -5.71
CA ARG A 157 6.76 29.32 -5.75
C ARG A 157 6.33 30.14 -6.96
N LEU A 158 6.25 29.49 -8.12
CA LEU A 158 5.81 30.14 -9.35
C LEU A 158 4.36 30.59 -9.24
N GLU A 159 3.49 29.75 -8.67
CA GLU A 159 2.08 30.06 -8.44
C GLU A 159 1.92 31.27 -7.51
N LEU A 160 2.68 31.32 -6.41
CA LEU A 160 2.69 32.47 -5.50
C LEU A 160 3.12 33.77 -6.21
N GLU A 161 4.09 33.68 -7.12
CA GLU A 161 4.59 34.83 -7.86
C GLU A 161 3.58 35.32 -8.89
N GLN A 162 2.85 34.41 -9.54
CA GLN A 162 1.72 34.72 -10.41
C GLN A 162 0.57 35.38 -9.63
N GLU A 163 0.23 34.85 -8.45
CA GLU A 163 -0.83 35.41 -7.60
C GLU A 163 -0.50 36.84 -7.17
N LYS A 164 0.74 37.10 -6.76
CA LYS A 164 1.20 38.46 -6.43
C LYS A 164 1.11 39.43 -7.61
N HIS A 165 1.43 38.95 -8.82
CA HIS A 165 1.31 39.76 -10.02
C HIS A 165 -0.16 40.13 -10.28
N ILE A 166 -1.07 39.17 -10.18
CA ILE A 166 -2.52 39.38 -10.34
C ILE A 166 -3.04 40.36 -9.28
N GLU A 167 -2.62 40.20 -8.03
CA GLU A 167 -3.01 41.08 -6.93
C GLU A 167 -2.57 42.52 -7.17
N ALA A 168 -1.31 42.73 -7.58
CA ALA A 168 -0.79 44.06 -7.92
C ALA A 168 -1.55 44.71 -9.09
N GLU A 169 -1.94 43.92 -10.10
CA GLU A 169 -2.74 44.39 -11.21
C GLU A 169 -4.13 44.85 -10.74
N HIS A 170 -4.80 44.03 -9.92
CA HIS A 170 -6.10 44.37 -9.33
C HIS A 170 -6.03 45.62 -8.46
N GLU A 171 -4.97 45.76 -7.66
CA GLU A 171 -4.74 46.95 -6.84
C GLU A 171 -4.56 48.20 -7.70
N SER A 172 -3.75 48.12 -8.75
CA SER A 172 -3.55 49.21 -9.71
C SER A 172 -4.87 49.64 -10.38
N GLN A 173 -5.69 48.67 -10.80
CA GLN A 173 -7.02 48.96 -11.36
C GLN A 173 -7.94 49.63 -10.35
N ARG A 174 -7.93 49.19 -9.08
CA ARG A 174 -8.72 49.78 -8.00
C ARG A 174 -8.28 51.23 -7.74
N LEU A 175 -6.98 51.49 -7.64
CA LEU A 175 -6.44 52.82 -7.41
C LEU A 175 -6.74 53.77 -8.59
N SER A 176 -6.66 53.27 -9.83
CA SER A 176 -7.03 54.04 -11.02
C SER A 176 -8.50 54.48 -10.97
N LYS A 177 -9.42 53.56 -10.65
CA LYS A 177 -10.85 53.88 -10.49
C LYS A 177 -11.10 54.89 -9.37
N ILE A 178 -10.41 54.75 -8.24
CA ILE A 178 -10.53 55.71 -7.12
C ILE A 178 -10.09 57.10 -7.58
N ARG A 179 -8.94 57.20 -8.24
CA ARG A 179 -8.42 58.47 -8.77
C ARG A 179 -9.40 59.13 -9.75
N GLU A 180 -9.99 58.35 -10.65
CA GLU A 180 -11.00 58.87 -11.59
C GLU A 180 -12.22 59.45 -10.86
N VAL A 181 -12.70 58.75 -9.83
CA VAL A 181 -13.82 59.23 -8.99
C VAL A 181 -13.44 60.51 -8.25
N GLU A 182 -12.24 60.57 -7.66
CA GLU A 182 -11.74 61.77 -6.98
C GLU A 182 -11.65 62.97 -7.92
N GLU A 183 -11.12 62.77 -9.13
CA GLU A 183 -11.07 63.82 -10.16
C GLU A 183 -12.46 64.27 -10.59
N ARG A 184 -13.44 63.35 -10.63
CA ARG A 184 -14.83 63.68 -10.95
C ARG A 184 -15.49 64.50 -9.84
N ILE A 185 -15.26 64.14 -8.58
CA ILE A 185 -15.72 64.90 -7.41
C ILE A 185 -15.08 66.29 -7.41
N LYS A 186 -13.77 66.38 -7.65
CA LYS A 186 -13.06 67.66 -7.69
C LYS A 186 -13.62 68.58 -8.78
N ARG A 187 -13.81 68.05 -10.00
CA ARG A 187 -14.45 68.78 -11.12
C ARG A 187 -15.87 69.23 -10.77
N PHE A 188 -16.66 68.37 -10.12
CA PHE A 188 -18.01 68.72 -9.70
C PHE A 188 -18.02 69.87 -8.68
N ASN A 189 -17.13 69.84 -7.69
CA ASN A 189 -17.02 70.89 -6.68
C ASN A 189 -16.54 72.22 -7.27
N GLU A 190 -15.60 72.20 -8.23
CA GLU A 190 -15.14 73.40 -8.95
C GLU A 190 -16.27 74.07 -9.76
N ILE A 191 -17.22 73.28 -10.28
CA ILE A 191 -18.40 73.79 -10.99
C ILE A 191 -19.39 74.47 -10.03
N GLN A 192 -19.54 73.96 -8.79
CA GLN A 192 -20.49 74.51 -7.80
C GLN A 192 -20.02 75.83 -7.15
N ILE A 193 -18.74 76.17 -7.27
CA ILE A 193 -18.12 77.36 -6.63
C ILE A 193 -18.10 78.58 -7.59
N LYS A 194 -18.51 78.42 -8.86
CA LYS A 194 -18.68 79.51 -9.84
C LYS A 194 -20.14 79.94 -9.96
#